data_AF-A0A7D8UN26-F1
#
_entry.id   AF-A0A7D8UN26-F1
#
_cell.length_a   1.000
_cell.length_b   1.000
_cell.length_c   1.000
_cell.angle_alpha   90.00
_cell.angle_beta   90.00
_cell.angle_gamma   90.00
#
_symmetry.space_group_name_H-M   'P 1'
#
loop_
_entity.id
_entity.type
_entity.pdbx_description
1 polymer ?
#
loop_
_entity_poly.entity_id
_entity_poly.type
_entity_poly.pdbx_seq_one_letter_code
_entity_poly.pdbx_strand_id
1 'polypeptide(L)'
;MASKRKAAAMAPVVEEPVDPADELMFLNLGGGNEVGRSCHIIQYKGKTVMLDAGMHAGYEGLASLPFYDDFDLSTVDVLLISQ
;
A
#
# COMPACT_ATOMS: atom_id res chain seq x y z
N MET A 1 10.89 -51.22 -6.53
CA MET A 1 11.97 -50.21 -6.51
C MET A 1 11.37 -48.84 -6.83
N ALA A 2 10.95 -48.09 -5.80
CA ALA A 2 10.36 -46.77 -6.00
C ALA A 2 11.46 -45.75 -6.32
N SER A 3 11.32 -45.07 -7.46
CA SER A 3 12.26 -44.06 -7.94
C SER A 3 12.37 -42.91 -6.92
N LYS A 4 13.55 -42.75 -6.31
CA LYS A 4 13.85 -41.61 -5.43
C LYS A 4 13.89 -40.35 -6.29
N ARG A 5 12.90 -39.47 -6.14
CA ARG A 5 12.93 -38.11 -6.72
C ARG A 5 14.18 -37.40 -6.21
N LYS A 6 15.00 -36.87 -7.12
CA LYS A 6 16.23 -36.14 -6.81
C LYS A 6 15.89 -34.95 -5.91
N ALA A 7 16.49 -34.89 -4.72
CA ALA A 7 16.42 -33.77 -3.76
C ALA A 7 17.04 -32.46 -4.29
N ALA A 8 17.49 -32.42 -5.54
CA ALA A 8 18.15 -31.27 -6.16
C ALA A 8 17.20 -30.12 -6.54
N ALA A 9 15.88 -30.27 -6.38
CA ALA A 9 14.90 -29.22 -6.64
C ALA A 9 14.56 -28.34 -5.42
N MET A 10 15.23 -28.56 -4.27
CA MET A 10 15.05 -27.79 -3.04
C MET A 10 16.34 -27.09 -2.59
N ALA A 11 17.24 -26.77 -3.53
CA ALA A 11 18.30 -25.82 -3.22
C ALA A 11 17.60 -24.49 -2.83
N PRO A 12 17.97 -23.85 -1.71
CA PRO A 12 17.49 -22.52 -1.43
C PRO A 12 17.97 -21.67 -2.62
N VAL A 13 17.02 -21.11 -3.36
CA VAL A 13 17.36 -19.97 -4.21
C VAL A 13 17.94 -18.97 -3.23
N VAL A 14 19.19 -18.57 -3.44
CA VAL A 14 19.73 -17.41 -2.73
C VAL A 14 18.83 -16.27 -3.20
N GLU A 15 17.80 -15.95 -2.41
CA GLU A 15 16.96 -14.80 -2.68
C GLU A 15 17.91 -13.61 -2.64
N GLU A 16 18.25 -13.10 -3.83
CA GLU A 16 18.91 -11.82 -3.94
C GLU A 16 18.06 -10.81 -3.14
N PRO A 17 18.68 -9.86 -2.43
CA PRO A 17 17.92 -8.85 -1.70
C PRO A 17 16.91 -8.21 -2.64
N VAL A 18 15.63 -8.28 -2.29
CA VAL A 18 14.58 -7.61 -3.05
C VAL A 18 14.92 -6.11 -3.05
N ASP A 19 14.96 -5.51 -4.24
CA ASP A 19 15.12 -4.06 -4.33
C ASP A 19 13.95 -3.41 -3.58
N PRO A 20 14.19 -2.48 -2.66
CA PRO A 20 13.11 -1.75 -1.99
C PRO A 20 12.07 -1.15 -2.95
N ALA A 21 12.45 -0.83 -4.20
CA ALA A 21 11.52 -0.37 -5.23
C ALA A 21 10.52 -1.44 -5.68
N ASP A 22 10.84 -2.73 -5.52
CA ASP A 22 9.98 -3.87 -5.83
C ASP A 22 9.10 -4.31 -4.65
N GLU A 23 9.19 -3.63 -3.50
CA GLU A 23 8.23 -3.80 -2.40
C GLU A 23 6.98 -2.96 -2.66
N LEU A 24 5.81 -3.57 -2.48
CA LEU A 24 4.54 -2.85 -2.48
C LEU A 24 4.26 -2.33 -1.07
N MET A 25 4.18 -1.01 -0.95
CA MET A 25 3.79 -0.35 0.28
C MET A 25 2.33 0.11 0.17
N PHE A 26 1.54 -0.19 1.20
CA PHE A 26 0.14 0.20 1.31
C PHE A 26 -0.08 0.89 2.67
N LEU A 27 -0.44 2.17 2.65
CA LEU A 27 -0.65 2.98 3.84
C LEU A 27 -2.09 3.49 3.88
N ASN A 28 -2.74 3.35 5.04
CA ASN A 28 -4.06 3.91 5.28
C ASN A 28 -3.91 5.30 5.90
N LEU A 29 -4.34 6.36 5.20
CA LEU A 29 -4.48 7.71 5.75
C LEU A 29 -5.88 7.98 6.30
N GLY A 30 -6.84 7.12 5.99
CA GLY A 30 -8.20 7.13 6.56
C GLY A 30 -9.02 5.97 6.01
N GLY A 31 -10.03 5.52 6.76
CA GLY A 31 -10.79 4.30 6.44
C GLY A 31 -10.12 3.00 6.88
N GLY A 32 -8.95 3.06 7.53
CA GLY A 32 -8.27 1.91 8.12
C GLY A 32 -8.93 1.49 9.45
N ASN A 33 -9.59 0.34 9.47
CA ASN A 33 -10.37 -0.16 10.63
C ASN A 33 -11.48 0.80 11.10
N GLU A 34 -11.99 1.64 10.19
CA GLU A 34 -13.06 2.60 10.44
C GLU A 34 -13.91 2.82 9.18
N VAL A 35 -15.01 3.58 9.29
CA VAL A 35 -15.87 3.93 8.15
C VAL A 35 -15.91 5.44 7.97
N GLY A 36 -15.56 5.91 6.77
CA GLY A 36 -15.45 7.34 6.45
C GLY A 36 -14.01 7.74 6.17
N ARG A 37 -13.82 8.93 5.58
CA ARG A 37 -12.50 9.50 5.21
C ARG A 37 -11.56 8.54 4.47
N SER A 38 -12.11 7.68 3.60
CA SER A 38 -11.33 6.76 2.77
C SER A 38 -10.21 7.49 2.05
N CYS A 39 -8.97 7.11 2.33
CA CYS A 39 -7.77 7.64 1.71
C CYS A 39 -6.60 6.68 1.95
N HIS A 40 -6.02 6.18 0.86
CA HIS A 40 -5.00 5.13 0.91
C HIS A 40 -3.87 5.47 -0.05
N ILE A 41 -2.64 5.15 0.33
CA ILE A 41 -1.46 5.32 -0.51
C ILE A 41 -0.96 3.94 -0.94
N ILE A 42 -0.70 3.80 -2.23
CA ILE A 42 0.03 2.67 -2.80
C ILE A 42 1.35 3.21 -3.35
N GLN A 43 2.46 2.65 -2.90
CA GLN A 43 3.77 2.89 -3.53
C GLN A 43 4.31 1.59 -4.10
N TYR A 44 4.73 1.63 -5.36
CA TYR A 44 5.36 0.51 -6.04
C TYR A 44 6.20 0.99 -7.22
N LYS A 45 7.43 0.49 -7.36
CA LYS A 45 8.35 0.85 -8.46
C LYS A 45 8.52 2.36 -8.65
N GLY A 46 8.64 3.08 -7.53
CA GLY A 46 8.76 4.54 -7.52
C GLY A 46 7.56 5.26 -8.15
N LYS A 47 6.37 4.66 -8.09
CA LYS A 47 5.09 5.31 -8.40
C LYS A 47 4.28 5.40 -7.13
N THR A 48 3.61 6.52 -6.91
CA THR A 48 2.76 6.77 -5.76
C THR A 48 1.35 7.05 -6.24
N VAL A 49 0.40 6.21 -5.86
CA VAL A 49 -1.01 6.33 -6.17
C VAL A 49 -1.78 6.63 -4.88
N MET A 50 -2.60 7.68 -4.89
CA MET A 50 -3.58 7.94 -3.84
C MET A 50 -4.94 7.39 -4.28
N LEU A 51 -5.56 6.57 -3.43
CA LEU A 51 -6.89 6.01 -3.61
C LEU A 51 -7.84 6.71 -2.65
N ASP A 52 -8.80 7.44 -3.21
CA ASP A 52 -9.78 8.28 -2.53
C ASP A 52 -9.21 9.43 -1.69
N ALA A 53 -10.07 10.41 -1.44
CA ALA A 53 -9.81 11.59 -0.61
C ALA A 53 -11.10 12.00 0.12
N GLY A 54 -11.72 11.04 0.81
CA GLY A 54 -13.03 11.22 1.45
C GLY A 54 -12.99 12.04 2.73
N MET A 55 -14.17 12.34 3.29
CA MET A 55 -14.35 12.93 4.62
C MET A 55 -15.09 11.98 5.57
N HIS A 56 -14.84 12.11 6.87
CA HIS A 56 -15.52 11.32 7.89
C HIS A 56 -16.79 12.03 8.35
N ALA A 57 -17.96 11.42 8.10
CA ALA A 57 -19.27 12.06 8.36
C ALA A 57 -19.56 12.33 9.85
N GLY A 58 -18.90 11.61 10.77
CA GLY A 58 -19.06 11.78 12.22
C GLY A 58 -18.15 12.85 12.85
N TYR A 59 -17.31 13.53 12.06
CA TYR A 59 -16.41 14.58 12.55
C TYR A 59 -16.62 15.88 11.78
N GLU A 60 -16.14 16.99 12.34
CA GLU A 60 -16.28 18.32 11.75
C GLU A 60 -14.92 18.97 11.50
N GLY A 61 -14.88 19.86 10.51
CA GLY A 61 -13.68 20.63 10.16
C GLY A 61 -12.49 19.74 9.81
N LEU A 62 -11.30 20.14 10.24
CA LEU A 62 -10.05 19.42 9.95
C LEU A 62 -10.03 17.99 10.49
N ALA A 63 -10.74 17.71 11.59
CA ALA A 63 -10.80 16.37 12.17
C ALA A 63 -11.56 15.35 11.29
N SER A 64 -12.36 15.83 10.34
CA SER A 64 -13.05 14.98 9.37
C SER A 64 -12.17 14.55 8.19
N LEU A 65 -11.02 15.17 8.00
CA LEU A 65 -10.11 14.87 6.90
C LEU A 65 -9.30 13.60 7.18
N PRO A 66 -8.76 12.95 6.13
CA PRO A 66 -7.67 11.99 6.28
C PRO A 66 -6.42 12.62 6.91
N PHE A 67 -5.51 11.78 7.40
CA PHE A 67 -4.24 12.19 8.01
C PHE A 67 -3.23 12.62 6.93
N TYR A 68 -3.53 13.70 6.20
CA TYR A 68 -2.69 14.21 5.12
C TYR A 68 -1.28 14.63 5.57
N ASP A 69 -1.13 15.04 6.83
CA ASP A 69 0.15 15.49 7.37
C ASP A 69 1.14 14.33 7.59
N ASP A 70 0.65 13.08 7.63
CA ASP A 70 1.48 11.89 7.84
C ASP A 70 2.16 11.41 6.55
N PHE A 71 1.89 12.05 5.41
CA PHE A 71 2.45 11.69 4.11
C PHE A 71 2.76 12.90 3.24
N ASP A 72 3.90 12.88 2.53
CA ASP A 72 4.23 13.94 1.57
C ASP A 72 3.39 13.81 0.29
N LEU A 73 2.26 14.52 0.25
CA LEU A 73 1.35 14.51 -0.88
C LEU A 73 1.96 15.03 -2.19
N SER A 74 3.07 15.76 -2.14
CA SER A 74 3.76 16.23 -3.36
C SER A 74 4.36 15.09 -4.17
N THR A 75 4.54 13.92 -3.56
CA THR A 75 5.03 12.70 -4.21
C THR A 75 3.95 11.90 -4.91
N VAL A 76 2.67 12.26 -4.76
CA VAL A 76 1.53 11.55 -5.37
C VAL A 76 1.49 11.84 -6.87
N ASP A 77 1.60 10.79 -7.69
CA ASP A 77 1.53 10.91 -9.15
C ASP A 77 0.09 11.01 -9.65
N VAL A 78 -0.84 10.29 -9.01
CA VAL A 78 -2.24 10.22 -9.41
C VAL A 78 -3.16 9.99 -8.22
N LEU A 79 -4.31 10.67 -8.23
CA LEU A 79 -5.44 10.46 -7.34
C LEU A 79 -6.58 9.77 -8.11
N LEU A 80 -7.02 8.63 -7.62
CA LEU A 80 -8.17 7.89 -8.16
C LEU A 80 -9.32 7.93 -7.17
N ILE A 81 -10.49 8.41 -7.60
CA ILE A 81 -11.71 8.44 -6.79
C ILE A 81 -12.62 7.28 -7.22
N SER A 82 -13.08 6.49 -6.26
CA SER A 82 -13.88 5.31 -6.49
C SER A 82 -15.33 5.61 -6.88
N GLN A 83 -16.04 6.45 -6.10
CA GLN A 83 -17.45 6.81 -6.32
C GLN A 83 -17.91 8.03 -5.51
#